data_AF-A0A383ZVN9-F1
#
_entry.id   AF-A0A383ZVN9-F1
#
_cell.length_a   1.000
_cell.length_b   1.000
_cell.length_c   1.000
_cell.angle_alpha   90.00
_cell.angle_beta   90.00
_cell.angle_gamma   90.00
#
_symmetry.space_group_name_H-M   'P 1'
#
loop_
_entity.id
_entity.type
_entity.pdbx_description
1 polymer ?
#
loop_
_entity_poly.entity_id
_entity_poly.type
_entity_poly.pdbx_seq_one_letter_code
_entity_poly.pdbx_strand_id
1 'polypeptide(L)'
;MSEIPKDSLKAILLELECHFTWNLLKEDIDLFDVEDTIGQQLEFLTTKSRLTLYNLLAYVKHLKGQNKDALECLKQAEEIIQREHSDKEEVRSLVTWGNYAWVYYHMDELKEAQKYIDKVGNVCKKFSSPSDYKLERPEIDCEKGWALLKFGGKYYQKAKAAFEKALEAEPDNPEFNIGYAITVYRLDDSDREGPIKSFSLGPLRKAVTLNPDNSYIKVFLALKLQDVHAEAEGEKYIEEILDQISSQPYVLRYAAKFYRRKNSWDKALELLKKALEATPTSSFLHHQMGLCYRAQMIQIKKATRNRPKGKDKLKVDELITSAIFHFKEAVERDSMFAFAYTDLANMYAEGGQYSNAEDIFQKALRLENITDDHKHQIHYHYGRFQEFHCKSENTAIHHYLEALKVKDRSSLRTKLTSALKKLATKRLGHNASDVQSLSALGFVYKLEGEKRQAAEYYERAQKIDPENAEFLTALCELRLSI
;
A
#
# COMPACT_ATOMS: atom_id res chain seq x y z
N MET A 1 29.99 16.26 37.50
CA MET A 1 28.78 15.94 36.71
C MET A 1 29.04 14.59 36.07
N SER A 2 28.41 13.53 36.57
CA SER A 2 28.54 12.19 36.00
C SER A 2 27.97 12.20 34.58
N GLU A 3 28.74 11.73 33.61
CA GLU A 3 28.22 11.38 32.28
C GLU A 3 27.07 10.40 32.48
N ILE A 4 25.86 10.76 32.04
CA ILE A 4 24.76 9.80 31.96
C ILE A 4 25.22 8.73 30.97
N PRO A 5 25.34 7.45 31.37
CA PRO A 5 25.81 6.42 30.45
C PRO A 5 24.84 6.35 29.27
N LYS A 6 25.34 6.62 28.06
CA LYS A 6 24.54 6.64 26.82
C LYS A 6 23.74 5.35 26.63
N ASP A 7 24.31 4.23 27.08
CA ASP A 7 23.68 2.90 27.05
C ASP A 7 22.50 2.78 28.03
N SER A 8 22.60 3.38 29.22
CA SER A 8 21.51 3.42 30.19
C SER A 8 20.33 4.25 29.68
N LEU A 9 20.63 5.36 29.00
CA LEU A 9 19.61 6.22 28.41
C LEU A 9 18.89 5.52 27.25
N LYS A 10 19.66 4.80 26.42
CA LYS A 10 19.12 4.02 25.30
C LYS A 10 18.16 2.92 25.77
N ALA A 11 18.44 2.26 26.89
CA ALA A 11 17.53 1.25 27.44
C ALA A 11 16.15 1.86 27.75
N ILE A 12 16.12 3.02 28.41
CA ILE A 12 14.88 3.73 28.73
C ILE A 12 14.15 4.19 27.46
N LEU A 13 14.89 4.73 26.48
CA LEU A 13 14.32 5.18 25.21
C LEU A 13 13.57 4.06 24.46
N LEU A 14 14.02 2.81 24.58
CA LEU A 14 13.37 1.64 23.97
C LEU A 14 12.05 1.24 24.65
N GLU A 15 11.79 1.71 25.88
CA GLU A 15 10.55 1.43 26.61
C GLU A 15 9.41 2.41 26.28
N LEU A 16 9.74 3.57 25.71
CA LEU A 16 8.79 4.62 25.36
C LEU A 16 7.81 4.13 24.28
N GLU A 17 6.55 4.57 24.31
CA GLU A 17 5.61 4.38 23.19
C GLU A 17 5.59 5.63 22.30
N CYS A 18 6.37 5.59 21.22
CA CYS A 18 6.45 6.67 20.24
C CYS A 18 6.91 6.13 18.88
N HIS A 19 7.05 7.00 17.88
CA HIS A 19 7.29 6.58 16.49
C HIS A 19 8.61 5.79 16.33
N PHE A 20 9.62 6.09 17.15
CA PHE A 20 10.92 5.43 17.17
C PHE A 20 10.89 4.00 17.69
N THR A 21 9.87 3.61 18.46
CA THR A 21 9.72 2.27 19.04
C THR A 21 8.62 1.44 18.37
N TRP A 22 7.90 2.04 17.41
CA TRP A 22 6.82 1.37 16.66
C TRP A 22 7.32 0.55 15.46
N ASN A 23 8.63 0.41 15.29
CA ASN A 23 9.28 -0.36 14.21
C ASN A 23 8.84 0.10 12.80
N LEU A 24 8.78 1.41 12.60
CA LEU A 24 8.40 2.04 11.34
C LEU A 24 9.66 2.25 10.47
N LEU A 25 9.89 1.36 9.50
CA LEU A 25 11.12 1.33 8.70
C LEU A 25 11.04 2.28 7.51
N LYS A 26 12.09 3.10 7.30
CA LYS A 26 12.13 4.07 6.19
C LYS A 26 12.22 3.41 4.82
N GLU A 27 12.74 2.18 4.77
CA GLU A 27 12.94 1.40 3.55
C GLU A 27 11.61 0.95 2.92
N ASP A 28 10.52 0.95 3.69
CA ASP A 28 9.18 0.51 3.26
C ASP A 28 8.35 1.61 2.60
N ILE A 29 8.85 2.84 2.54
CA ILE A 29 8.13 4.01 2.03
C ILE A 29 9.03 4.93 1.19
N ASP A 30 8.39 5.73 0.34
CA ASP A 30 9.03 6.92 -0.21
C ASP A 30 8.92 8.06 0.82
N LEU A 31 10.05 8.47 1.42
CA LEU A 31 10.06 9.52 2.43
C LEU A 31 9.58 10.87 1.91
N PHE A 32 9.80 11.18 0.63
CA PHE A 32 9.40 12.46 0.04
C PHE A 32 7.88 12.46 -0.21
N ASP A 33 7.31 11.39 -0.77
CA ASP A 33 5.85 11.27 -0.90
C ASP A 33 5.17 11.35 0.48
N VAL A 34 5.71 10.61 1.46
CA VAL A 34 5.12 10.56 2.81
C VAL A 34 5.13 11.94 3.47
N GLU A 35 6.24 12.68 3.39
CA GLU A 35 6.34 14.05 3.89
C GLU A 35 5.35 14.99 3.19
N ASP A 36 5.36 15.03 1.86
CA ASP A 36 4.49 15.90 1.06
C ASP A 36 3.02 15.63 1.36
N THR A 37 2.64 14.35 1.42
CA THR A 37 1.25 13.97 1.68
C THR A 37 0.81 14.16 3.14
N ILE A 38 1.73 14.17 4.10
CA ILE A 38 1.41 14.61 5.48
C ILE A 38 1.15 16.12 5.48
N GLY A 39 1.97 16.91 4.79
CA GLY A 39 1.73 18.35 4.60
C GLY A 39 0.37 18.63 3.95
N GLN A 40 0.04 17.92 2.87
CA GLN A 40 -1.27 18.03 2.23
C GLN A 40 -2.42 17.58 3.14
N GLN A 41 -2.23 16.61 4.05
CA GLN A 41 -3.27 16.22 5.01
C GLN A 41 -3.50 17.29 6.07
N LEU A 42 -2.44 17.96 6.54
CA LEU A 42 -2.54 19.08 7.48
C LEU A 42 -3.34 20.25 6.91
N GLU A 43 -3.27 20.46 5.59
CA GLU A 43 -3.98 21.52 4.90
C GLU A 43 -5.40 21.11 4.45
N PHE A 44 -5.55 19.92 3.86
CA PHE A 44 -6.78 19.54 3.13
C PHE A 44 -7.59 18.40 3.77
N LEU A 45 -7.11 17.77 4.85
CA LEU A 45 -7.83 16.71 5.58
C LEU A 45 -8.04 17.09 7.05
N THR A 46 -8.84 18.13 7.27
CA THR A 46 -9.07 18.75 8.58
C THR A 46 -9.76 17.86 9.61
N THR A 47 -10.37 16.75 9.20
CA THR A 47 -10.99 15.78 10.11
C THR A 47 -10.01 14.84 10.80
N LYS A 48 -8.73 14.84 10.40
CA LYS A 48 -7.69 14.00 10.98
C LYS A 48 -6.93 14.77 12.06
N SER A 49 -6.54 14.11 13.14
CA SER A 49 -5.77 14.70 14.24
C SER A 49 -4.50 15.39 13.72
N ARG A 50 -4.42 16.71 13.89
CA ARG A 50 -3.24 17.52 13.53
C ARG A 50 -2.05 17.14 14.39
N LEU A 51 -2.27 16.87 15.68
CA LEU A 51 -1.26 16.40 16.62
C LEU A 51 -0.55 15.14 16.09
N THR A 52 -1.33 14.12 15.74
CA THR A 52 -0.81 12.87 15.17
C THR A 52 -0.02 13.12 13.88
N LEU A 53 -0.48 14.04 13.02
CA LEU A 53 0.22 14.37 11.78
C LEU A 53 1.56 15.06 12.03
N TYR A 54 1.65 16.01 12.97
CA TYR A 54 2.93 16.67 13.29
C TYR A 54 3.93 15.74 13.99
N ASN A 55 3.46 14.87 14.90
CA ASN A 55 4.32 13.85 15.52
C ASN A 55 4.91 12.89 14.48
N LEU A 56 4.07 12.46 13.52
CA LEU A 56 4.53 11.61 12.42
C LEU A 56 5.46 12.36 11.47
N LEU A 57 5.16 13.64 11.16
CA LEU A 57 6.02 14.47 10.32
C LEU A 57 7.40 14.66 10.95
N ALA A 58 7.47 14.87 12.28
CA ALA A 58 8.73 14.95 12.99
C ALA A 58 9.58 13.67 12.82
N TYR A 59 8.94 12.51 12.94
CA TYR A 59 9.63 11.23 12.70
C TYR A 59 10.13 11.10 11.26
N VAL A 60 9.31 11.49 10.27
CA VAL A 60 9.71 11.47 8.85
C VAL A 60 10.89 12.42 8.58
N LYS A 61 10.87 13.64 9.15
CA LYS A 61 12.00 14.59 9.09
C LYS A 61 13.26 13.98 9.70
N HIS A 62 13.16 13.31 10.84
CA HIS A 62 14.28 12.58 11.43
C HIS A 62 14.82 11.49 10.50
N LEU A 63 13.96 10.68 9.87
CA LEU A 63 14.38 9.63 8.92
C LEU A 63 15.14 10.20 7.70
N LYS A 64 14.87 11.45 7.33
CA LYS A 64 15.60 12.21 6.30
C LYS A 64 16.90 12.86 6.81
N GLY A 65 17.26 12.69 8.08
CA GLY A 65 18.39 13.34 8.73
C GLY A 65 18.16 14.82 9.12
N GLN A 66 16.92 15.28 9.07
CA GLN A 66 16.52 16.68 9.33
C GLN A 66 16.08 16.87 10.79
N ASN A 67 16.96 16.56 11.75
CA ASN A 67 16.60 16.58 13.17
C ASN A 67 16.13 17.95 13.68
N LYS A 68 16.65 19.06 13.15
CA LYS A 68 16.20 20.40 13.54
C LYS A 68 14.74 20.64 13.11
N ASP A 69 14.41 20.34 11.86
CA ASP A 69 13.03 20.41 11.35
C ASP A 69 12.10 19.46 12.13
N ALA A 70 12.60 18.31 12.57
CA ALA A 70 11.84 17.40 13.43
C ALA A 70 11.47 18.07 14.77
N LEU A 71 12.40 18.78 15.42
CA LEU A 71 12.12 19.55 16.64
C LEU A 71 11.11 20.68 16.40
N GLU A 72 11.14 21.33 15.24
CA GLU A 72 10.14 22.34 14.87
C GLU A 72 8.74 21.73 14.71
N CYS A 73 8.64 20.54 14.10
CA CYS A 73 7.38 19.80 14.00
C CYS A 73 6.85 19.40 15.38
N LEU A 74 7.71 18.93 16.30
CA LEU A 74 7.31 18.60 17.66
C LEU A 74 6.87 19.84 18.46
N LYS A 75 7.47 21.00 18.18
CA LYS A 75 7.04 22.26 18.78
C LYS A 75 5.63 22.63 18.33
N GLN A 76 5.32 22.46 17.04
CA GLN A 76 3.97 22.64 16.52
C GLN A 76 2.97 21.65 17.17
N ALA A 77 3.39 20.41 17.43
CA ALA A 77 2.58 19.45 18.17
C ALA A 77 2.29 19.90 19.62
N GLU A 78 3.27 20.43 20.36
CA GLU A 78 3.06 20.99 21.70
C GLU A 78 2.11 22.20 21.68
N GLU A 79 2.25 23.11 20.70
CA GLU A 79 1.34 24.24 20.52
C GLU A 79 -0.11 23.81 20.21
N ILE A 80 -0.30 22.67 19.55
CA ILE A 80 -1.62 22.08 19.31
C ILE A 80 -2.19 21.48 20.58
N ILE A 81 -1.38 20.75 21.36
CA ILE A 81 -1.82 20.17 22.64
C ILE A 81 -2.34 21.28 23.57
N GLN A 82 -1.62 22.40 23.67
CA GLN A 82 -2.05 23.54 24.49
C GLN A 82 -3.36 24.16 24.01
N ARG A 83 -3.61 24.19 22.69
CA ARG A 83 -4.81 24.80 22.10
C ARG A 83 -6.04 23.88 22.12
N GLU A 84 -5.85 22.60 21.81
CA GLU A 84 -6.94 21.65 21.53
C GLU A 84 -7.15 20.62 22.66
N HIS A 85 -6.18 20.45 23.56
CA HIS A 85 -6.16 19.38 24.55
C HIS A 85 -5.66 19.83 25.95
N SER A 86 -5.94 21.07 26.34
CA SER A 86 -5.48 21.63 27.62
C SER A 86 -5.99 20.87 28.86
N ASP A 87 -7.13 20.18 28.75
CA ASP A 87 -7.73 19.35 29.81
C ASP A 87 -6.99 18.02 30.04
N LYS A 88 -6.27 17.52 29.03
CA LYS A 88 -5.50 16.25 29.06
C LYS A 88 -4.05 16.44 28.59
N GLU A 89 -3.49 17.62 28.79
CA GLU A 89 -2.19 18.07 28.25
C GLU A 89 -1.08 17.04 28.51
N GLU A 90 -0.93 16.60 29.76
CA GLU A 90 0.14 15.66 30.16
C GLU A 90 0.07 14.32 29.44
N VAL A 91 -1.15 13.76 29.29
CA VAL A 91 -1.33 12.44 28.66
C VAL A 91 -1.17 12.54 27.14
N ARG A 92 -1.70 13.62 26.53
CA ARG A 92 -1.60 13.88 25.09
C ARG A 92 -0.17 14.24 24.65
N SER A 93 0.68 14.66 25.58
CA SER A 93 2.08 15.00 25.30
C SER A 93 3.03 13.81 25.29
N LEU A 94 2.61 12.62 25.76
CA LEU A 94 3.52 11.48 25.95
C LEU A 94 4.24 11.05 24.66
N VAL A 95 3.52 10.92 23.54
CA VAL A 95 4.13 10.55 22.25
C VAL A 95 5.08 11.65 21.75
N THR A 96 4.68 12.92 21.90
CA THR A 96 5.49 14.09 21.52
C THR A 96 6.79 14.15 22.32
N TRP A 97 6.73 13.96 23.63
CA TRP A 97 7.90 13.93 24.50
C TRP A 97 8.79 12.72 24.25
N GLY A 98 8.20 11.56 23.96
CA GLY A 98 8.96 10.37 23.55
C GLY A 98 9.75 10.63 22.26
N ASN A 99 9.11 11.25 21.27
CA ASN A 99 9.77 11.67 20.04
C ASN A 99 10.88 12.71 20.32
N TYR A 100 10.65 13.72 21.18
CA TYR A 100 11.68 14.68 21.58
C TYR A 100 12.90 13.98 22.19
N ALA A 101 12.67 13.05 23.12
CA ALA A 101 13.74 12.31 23.78
C ALA A 101 14.64 11.58 22.76
N TRP A 102 14.03 10.92 21.78
CA TRP A 102 14.76 10.24 20.70
C TRP A 102 15.49 11.21 19.76
N VAL A 103 14.85 12.32 19.35
CA VAL A 103 15.49 13.30 18.46
C VAL A 103 16.72 13.93 19.14
N TYR A 104 16.59 14.38 20.39
CA TYR A 104 17.72 14.92 21.15
C TYR A 104 18.82 13.89 21.38
N TYR A 105 18.46 12.62 21.64
CA TYR A 105 19.42 11.52 21.74
C TYR A 105 20.21 11.34 20.43
N HIS A 106 19.55 11.39 19.27
CA HIS A 106 20.19 11.32 17.96
C HIS A 106 21.04 12.56 17.61
N MET A 107 20.80 13.69 18.27
CA MET A 107 21.60 14.91 18.17
C MET A 107 22.77 14.94 19.17
N ASP A 108 22.96 13.89 19.97
CA ASP A 108 23.95 13.81 21.07
C ASP A 108 23.70 14.82 22.21
N GLU A 109 22.49 15.39 22.29
CA GLU A 109 22.05 16.28 23.36
C GLU A 109 21.44 15.49 24.52
N LEU A 110 22.23 14.62 25.14
CA LEU A 110 21.76 13.62 26.10
C LEU A 110 21.05 14.23 27.33
N LYS A 111 21.44 15.44 27.73
CA LYS A 111 20.78 16.17 28.85
C LYS A 111 19.36 16.58 28.49
N GLU A 112 19.11 17.02 27.26
CA GLU A 112 17.77 17.37 26.82
C GLU A 112 16.92 16.11 26.67
N ALA A 113 17.49 15.03 26.10
CA ALA A 113 16.82 13.74 26.02
C ALA A 113 16.34 13.23 27.40
N GLN A 114 17.20 13.30 28.41
CA GLN A 114 16.85 12.92 29.79
C GLN A 114 15.69 13.76 30.35
N LYS A 115 15.65 15.08 30.09
CA LYS A 115 14.55 15.93 30.58
C LYS A 115 13.18 15.45 30.06
N TYR A 116 13.08 15.04 28.80
CA TYR A 116 11.82 14.55 28.25
C TYR A 116 11.47 13.15 28.77
N ILE A 117 12.47 12.30 29.00
CA ILE A 117 12.27 11.02 29.68
C ILE A 117 11.73 11.23 31.10
N ASP A 118 12.28 12.19 31.85
CA ASP A 118 11.82 12.52 33.19
C ASP A 118 10.38 13.03 33.18
N LYS A 119 9.99 13.85 32.18
CA LYS A 119 8.59 14.28 31.99
C LYS A 119 7.66 13.07 31.78
N VAL A 120 8.02 12.15 30.89
CA VAL A 120 7.25 10.92 30.63
C VAL A 120 7.13 10.09 31.91
N GLY A 121 8.24 9.83 32.60
CA GLY A 121 8.24 9.04 33.83
C GLY A 121 7.41 9.67 34.95
N ASN A 122 7.44 11.00 35.09
CA ASN A 122 6.61 11.70 36.08
C ASN A 122 5.11 11.53 35.80
N VAL A 123 4.70 11.62 34.54
CA VAL A 123 3.30 11.38 34.14
C VAL A 123 2.92 9.92 34.34
N CYS A 124 3.75 8.96 33.93
CA CYS A 124 3.50 7.53 34.16
C CYS A 124 3.30 7.22 35.66
N LYS A 125 4.14 7.78 36.54
CA LYS A 125 4.00 7.66 38.00
C LYS A 125 2.72 8.33 38.51
N LYS A 126 2.42 9.54 38.05
CA LYS A 126 1.20 10.29 38.43
C LYS A 126 -0.07 9.51 38.13
N PHE A 127 -0.11 8.80 37.00
CA PHE A 127 -1.24 7.97 36.59
C PHE A 127 -1.16 6.51 37.05
N SER A 128 -0.24 6.17 37.97
CA SER A 128 -0.07 4.82 38.53
C SER A 128 0.10 3.74 37.47
N SER A 129 0.90 4.03 36.43
CA SER A 129 1.19 3.06 35.37
C SER A 129 1.93 1.83 35.91
N PRO A 130 1.66 0.62 35.40
CA PRO A 130 2.45 -0.57 35.73
C PRO A 130 3.87 -0.55 35.13
N SER A 131 4.19 0.41 34.26
CA SER A 131 5.51 0.57 33.64
C SER A 131 6.07 1.97 33.92
N ASP A 132 7.38 2.08 34.11
CA ASP A 132 8.03 3.33 34.51
C ASP A 132 7.95 4.43 33.42
N TYR A 133 7.94 4.04 32.15
CA TYR A 133 8.03 4.97 31.00
C TYR A 133 6.98 4.73 29.91
N LYS A 134 6.00 3.88 30.18
CA LYS A 134 4.90 3.56 29.26
C LYS A 134 3.59 3.74 29.99
N LEU A 135 2.62 4.38 29.35
CA LEU A 135 1.25 4.48 29.85
C LEU A 135 0.32 3.99 28.74
N GLU A 136 -0.43 2.93 29.00
CA GLU A 136 -1.36 2.40 27.99
C GLU A 136 -2.63 3.26 27.94
N ARG A 137 -2.90 3.85 26.77
CA ARG A 137 -4.03 4.73 26.53
C ARG A 137 -4.57 4.51 25.12
N PRO A 138 -5.90 4.44 24.93
CA PRO A 138 -6.48 4.18 23.61
C PRO A 138 -6.15 5.28 22.59
N GLU A 139 -5.89 6.50 23.06
CA GLU A 139 -5.38 7.60 22.24
C GLU A 139 -4.02 7.29 21.58
N ILE A 140 -3.10 6.68 22.33
CA ILE A 140 -1.76 6.31 21.85
C ILE A 140 -1.88 5.13 20.87
N ASP A 141 -2.76 4.17 21.16
CA ASP A 141 -3.05 3.05 20.26
C ASP A 141 -3.67 3.54 18.93
N CYS A 142 -4.55 4.55 18.97
CA CYS A 142 -5.09 5.20 17.78
C CYS A 142 -3.99 5.91 16.96
N GLU A 143 -3.13 6.71 17.62
CA GLU A 143 -2.00 7.38 16.96
C GLU A 143 -1.05 6.39 16.30
N LYS A 144 -0.72 5.30 17.00
CA LYS A 144 0.06 4.17 16.49
C LYS A 144 -0.59 3.51 15.29
N GLY A 145 -1.89 3.27 15.33
CA GLY A 145 -2.66 2.72 14.21
C GLY A 145 -2.55 3.58 12.95
N TRP A 146 -2.66 4.91 13.09
CA TRP A 146 -2.51 5.84 11.97
C TRP A 146 -1.08 5.90 11.41
N ALA A 147 -0.07 5.87 12.28
CA ALA A 147 1.33 5.83 11.87
C ALA A 147 1.63 4.54 11.09
N LEU A 148 1.22 3.38 11.62
CA LEU A 148 1.36 2.08 10.95
C LEU A 148 0.64 2.07 9.58
N LEU A 149 -0.58 2.61 9.49
CA LEU A 149 -1.29 2.74 8.22
C LEU A 149 -0.55 3.57 7.17
N LYS A 150 0.25 4.56 7.59
CA LYS A 150 1.00 5.44 6.69
C LYS A 150 2.25 4.75 6.14
N PHE A 151 2.82 3.78 6.86
CA PHE A 151 3.98 2.98 6.45
C PHE A 151 3.63 1.81 5.50
N GLY A 152 2.38 1.70 5.06
CA GLY A 152 2.00 0.86 3.93
C GLY A 152 1.53 -0.56 4.29
N GLY A 153 1.29 -1.36 3.25
CA GLY A 153 0.54 -2.62 3.34
C GLY A 153 1.10 -3.65 4.32
N LYS A 154 2.42 -3.69 4.50
CA LYS A 154 3.12 -4.58 5.45
C LYS A 154 2.65 -4.36 6.91
N TYR A 155 2.16 -3.17 7.22
CA TYR A 155 1.80 -2.75 8.57
C TYR A 155 0.29 -2.81 8.83
N TYR A 156 -0.55 -3.13 7.83
CA TYR A 156 -2.01 -3.05 7.98
C TYR A 156 -2.57 -3.99 9.06
N GLN A 157 -2.02 -5.19 9.24
CA GLN A 157 -2.43 -6.09 10.32
C GLN A 157 -2.06 -5.52 11.71
N LYS A 158 -0.87 -4.91 11.85
CA LYS A 158 -0.46 -4.24 13.09
C LYS A 158 -1.33 -3.01 13.36
N ALA A 159 -1.65 -2.23 12.34
CA ALA A 159 -2.54 -1.08 12.45
C ALA A 159 -3.94 -1.52 12.89
N LYS A 160 -4.44 -2.63 12.35
CA LYS A 160 -5.73 -3.21 12.71
C LYS A 160 -5.74 -3.56 14.21
N ALA A 161 -4.72 -4.27 14.67
CA ALA A 161 -4.59 -4.64 16.08
C ALA A 161 -4.49 -3.42 17.01
N ALA A 162 -3.80 -2.35 16.59
CA ALA A 162 -3.73 -1.11 17.36
C ALA A 162 -5.10 -0.43 17.51
N PHE A 163 -5.89 -0.34 16.42
CA PHE A 163 -7.25 0.19 16.51
C PHE A 163 -8.21 -0.74 17.27
N GLU A 164 -8.05 -2.05 17.15
CA GLU A 164 -8.82 -3.03 17.96
C GLU A 164 -8.57 -2.79 19.46
N LYS A 165 -7.30 -2.63 19.86
CA LYS A 165 -6.94 -2.31 21.25
C LYS A 165 -7.56 -0.99 21.74
N ALA A 166 -7.57 0.05 20.90
CA ALA A 166 -8.23 1.31 21.26
C ALA A 166 -9.77 1.14 21.43
N LEU A 167 -10.39 0.32 20.57
CA LEU A 167 -11.83 0.02 20.62
C LEU A 167 -12.23 -0.92 21.76
N GLU A 168 -11.31 -1.71 22.31
CA GLU A 168 -11.56 -2.49 23.53
C GLU A 168 -11.86 -1.58 24.72
N ALA A 169 -11.17 -0.44 24.82
CA ALA A 169 -11.40 0.56 25.86
C ALA A 169 -12.62 1.45 25.55
N GLU A 170 -12.76 1.90 24.29
CA GLU A 170 -13.84 2.79 23.88
C GLU A 170 -14.50 2.34 22.55
N PRO A 171 -15.46 1.40 22.60
CA PRO A 171 -16.02 0.77 21.40
C PRO A 171 -16.74 1.73 20.44
N ASP A 172 -17.29 2.82 20.96
CA ASP A 172 -18.09 3.81 20.22
C ASP A 172 -17.35 5.13 20.01
N ASN A 173 -16.04 5.18 20.26
CA ASN A 173 -15.24 6.36 19.98
C ASN A 173 -15.24 6.66 18.45
N PRO A 174 -15.63 7.87 18.01
CA PRO A 174 -15.77 8.18 16.59
C PRO A 174 -14.45 8.09 15.80
N GLU A 175 -13.33 8.53 16.37
CA GLU A 175 -12.02 8.53 15.71
C GLU A 175 -11.48 7.10 15.55
N PHE A 176 -11.59 6.28 16.59
CA PHE A 176 -11.08 4.91 16.58
C PHE A 176 -11.84 4.06 15.55
N ASN A 177 -13.16 4.26 15.45
CA ASN A 177 -13.99 3.57 14.47
C ASN A 177 -13.63 3.97 13.02
N ILE A 178 -13.26 5.23 12.76
CA ILE A 178 -12.76 5.66 11.43
C ILE A 178 -11.46 4.92 11.10
N GLY A 179 -10.48 4.96 12.00
CA GLY A 179 -9.17 4.33 11.80
C GLY A 179 -9.29 2.82 11.57
N TYR A 180 -10.09 2.14 12.39
CA TYR A 180 -10.40 0.72 12.24
C TYR A 180 -11.08 0.42 10.91
N ALA A 181 -12.16 1.12 10.57
CA ALA A 181 -12.92 0.85 9.35
C ALA A 181 -12.09 1.06 8.08
N ILE A 182 -11.26 2.10 8.03
CA ILE A 182 -10.34 2.34 6.90
C ILE A 182 -9.26 1.26 6.83
N THR A 183 -8.75 0.80 7.97
CA THR A 183 -7.76 -0.29 8.01
C THR A 183 -8.34 -1.59 7.46
N VAL A 184 -9.53 -1.98 7.93
CA VAL A 184 -10.22 -3.17 7.43
C VAL A 184 -10.57 -3.02 5.95
N TYR A 185 -10.97 -1.82 5.49
CA TYR A 185 -11.23 -1.57 4.07
C TYR A 185 -10.00 -1.78 3.19
N ARG A 186 -8.82 -1.33 3.64
CA ARG A 186 -7.56 -1.58 2.93
C ARG A 186 -7.16 -3.06 2.96
N LEU A 187 -7.42 -3.75 4.07
CA LEU A 187 -7.19 -5.20 4.21
C LEU A 187 -8.12 -6.05 3.35
N ASP A 188 -9.34 -5.58 3.06
CA ASP A 188 -10.25 -6.26 2.12
C ASP A 188 -9.67 -6.33 0.70
N ASP A 189 -8.94 -5.29 0.30
CA ASP A 189 -8.23 -5.21 -0.99
C ASP A 189 -6.82 -5.86 -0.93
N SER A 190 -6.24 -6.01 0.27
CA SER A 190 -4.91 -6.58 0.47
C SER A 190 -4.94 -8.11 0.50
N ASP A 191 -3.85 -8.72 0.04
CA ASP A 191 -3.62 -10.16 0.08
C ASP A 191 -4.81 -11.04 -0.35
N ARG A 192 -5.32 -10.77 -1.55
CA ARG A 192 -6.51 -11.42 -2.09
C ARG A 192 -6.25 -12.82 -2.61
N GLU A 193 -6.73 -13.83 -1.88
CA GLU A 193 -6.81 -15.21 -2.36
C GLU A 193 -7.97 -15.43 -3.35
N GLY A 194 -8.96 -14.53 -3.40
CA GLY A 194 -10.18 -14.71 -4.21
C GLY A 194 -10.96 -13.41 -4.52
N PRO A 195 -12.32 -13.44 -4.51
CA PRO A 195 -13.13 -12.24 -4.74
C PRO A 195 -12.86 -11.17 -3.66
N ILE A 196 -13.28 -9.93 -3.93
CA ILE A 196 -13.12 -8.82 -2.98
C ILE A 196 -13.85 -9.18 -1.68
N LYS A 197 -13.14 -9.06 -0.56
CA LYS A 197 -13.70 -9.25 0.78
C LYS A 197 -14.54 -8.02 1.17
N SER A 198 -15.53 -8.21 2.03
CA SER A 198 -16.41 -7.14 2.50
C SER A 198 -16.48 -7.04 4.02
N PHE A 199 -15.42 -7.45 4.72
CA PHE A 199 -15.35 -7.37 6.17
C PHE A 199 -15.44 -5.92 6.67
N SER A 200 -15.06 -4.95 5.86
CA SER A 200 -15.15 -3.52 6.20
C SER A 200 -16.57 -2.93 6.14
N LEU A 201 -17.56 -3.61 5.54
CA LEU A 201 -18.90 -3.01 5.34
C LEU A 201 -19.57 -2.65 6.67
N GLY A 202 -19.56 -3.57 7.65
CA GLY A 202 -20.09 -3.31 9.00
C GLY A 202 -19.35 -2.17 9.72
N PRO A 203 -18.02 -2.26 9.87
CA PRO A 203 -17.21 -1.18 10.45
C PRO A 203 -17.41 0.18 9.78
N LEU A 204 -17.50 0.23 8.44
CA LEU A 204 -17.74 1.47 7.70
C LEU A 204 -19.12 2.07 8.00
N ARG A 205 -20.18 1.24 8.05
CA ARG A 205 -21.52 1.72 8.44
C ARG A 205 -21.52 2.26 9.87
N LYS A 206 -20.83 1.59 10.81
CA LYS A 206 -20.68 2.09 12.18
C LYS A 206 -19.93 3.42 12.23
N ALA A 207 -18.79 3.52 11.54
CA ALA A 207 -17.98 4.74 11.51
C ALA A 207 -18.72 5.93 10.89
N VAL A 208 -19.51 5.73 9.83
CA VAL A 208 -20.38 6.77 9.25
C VAL A 208 -21.49 7.18 10.21
N THR A 209 -22.08 6.23 10.94
CA THR A 209 -23.14 6.53 11.93
C THR A 209 -22.61 7.38 13.08
N LEU A 210 -21.39 7.10 13.55
CA LEU A 210 -20.73 7.88 14.60
C LEU A 210 -20.17 9.23 14.10
N ASN A 211 -20.02 9.41 12.79
CA ASN A 211 -19.43 10.60 12.17
C ASN A 211 -20.26 11.07 10.95
N PRO A 212 -21.50 11.56 11.17
CA PRO A 212 -22.43 11.87 10.09
C PRO A 212 -21.95 12.98 9.15
N ASP A 213 -21.09 13.89 9.61
CA ASP A 213 -20.58 15.00 8.81
C ASP A 213 -19.24 14.68 8.11
N ASN A 214 -18.65 13.52 8.40
CA ASN A 214 -17.35 13.14 7.86
C ASN A 214 -17.49 12.51 6.46
N SER A 215 -17.40 13.34 5.44
CA SER A 215 -17.47 12.89 4.04
C SER A 215 -16.30 11.99 3.62
N TYR A 216 -15.15 12.09 4.31
CA TYR A 216 -14.01 11.23 4.04
C TYR A 216 -14.29 9.77 4.41
N ILE A 217 -15.02 9.48 5.48
CA ILE A 217 -15.41 8.09 5.78
C ILE A 217 -16.57 7.61 4.91
N LYS A 218 -17.54 8.49 4.58
CA LYS A 218 -18.68 8.16 3.69
C LYS A 218 -18.23 7.68 2.32
N VAL A 219 -17.17 8.26 1.73
CA VAL A 219 -16.69 7.83 0.40
C VAL A 219 -16.13 6.40 0.40
N PHE A 220 -15.56 5.92 1.52
CA PHE A 220 -15.15 4.52 1.65
C PHE A 220 -16.35 3.59 1.74
N LEU A 221 -17.41 3.99 2.47
CA LEU A 221 -18.67 3.23 2.50
C LEU A 221 -19.27 3.12 1.09
N ALA A 222 -19.33 4.23 0.35
CA ALA A 222 -19.82 4.22 -1.04
C ALA A 222 -19.04 3.26 -1.95
N LEU A 223 -17.70 3.27 -1.88
CA LEU A 223 -16.86 2.35 -2.64
C LEU A 223 -17.07 0.89 -2.21
N LYS A 224 -17.22 0.62 -0.91
CA LYS A 224 -17.49 -0.74 -0.42
C LYS A 224 -18.87 -1.23 -0.84
N LEU A 225 -19.88 -0.35 -0.87
CA LEU A 225 -21.21 -0.65 -1.41
C LEU A 225 -21.15 -1.02 -2.90
N GLN A 226 -20.33 -0.31 -3.68
CA GLN A 226 -20.08 -0.67 -5.08
C GLN A 226 -19.43 -2.07 -5.21
N ASP A 227 -18.48 -2.42 -4.33
CA ASP A 227 -17.83 -3.74 -4.33
C ASP A 227 -18.82 -4.89 -4.04
N VAL A 228 -19.86 -4.65 -3.21
CA VAL A 228 -20.90 -5.64 -2.87
C VAL A 228 -22.16 -5.54 -3.74
N HIS A 229 -22.06 -4.89 -4.91
CA HIS A 229 -23.15 -4.72 -5.88
C HIS A 229 -24.34 -3.87 -5.42
N ALA A 230 -24.19 -3.10 -4.33
CA ALA A 230 -25.14 -2.09 -3.89
C ALA A 230 -24.81 -0.70 -4.46
N GLU A 231 -24.52 -0.62 -5.76
CA GLU A 231 -24.00 0.61 -6.41
C GLU A 231 -24.96 1.80 -6.28
N ALA A 232 -26.28 1.59 -6.40
CA ALA A 232 -27.26 2.66 -6.28
C ALA A 232 -27.31 3.30 -4.88
N GLU A 233 -27.06 2.52 -3.82
CA GLU A 233 -26.94 3.05 -2.46
C GLU A 233 -25.63 3.85 -2.32
N GLY A 234 -24.53 3.30 -2.83
CA GLY A 234 -23.24 3.97 -2.83
C GLY A 234 -23.26 5.30 -3.60
N GLU A 235 -23.96 5.36 -4.73
CA GLU A 235 -24.07 6.57 -5.55
C GLU A 235 -24.79 7.70 -4.82
N LYS A 236 -25.86 7.39 -4.06
CA LYS A 236 -26.54 8.40 -3.24
C LYS A 236 -25.59 9.06 -2.23
N TYR A 237 -24.73 8.28 -1.58
CA TYR A 237 -23.70 8.84 -0.70
C TYR A 237 -22.72 9.73 -1.45
N ILE A 238 -22.31 9.37 -2.68
CA ILE A 238 -21.43 10.21 -3.50
C ILE A 238 -22.11 11.52 -3.89
N GLU A 239 -23.39 11.48 -4.28
CA GLU A 239 -24.15 12.68 -4.63
C GLU A 239 -24.30 13.62 -3.42
N GLU A 240 -24.70 13.09 -2.26
CA GLU A 240 -24.80 13.85 -1.01
C GLU A 240 -23.46 14.54 -0.65
N ILE A 241 -22.34 13.81 -0.78
CA ILE A 241 -21.00 14.35 -0.52
C ILE A 241 -20.67 15.50 -1.47
N LEU A 242 -20.97 15.36 -2.77
CA LEU A 242 -20.62 16.36 -3.79
C LEU A 242 -21.51 17.61 -3.71
N ASP A 243 -22.73 17.49 -3.18
CA ASP A 243 -23.60 18.63 -2.89
C ASP A 243 -23.07 19.46 -1.69
N GLN A 244 -22.42 18.80 -0.72
CA GLN A 244 -21.87 19.45 0.47
C GLN A 244 -20.45 19.99 0.27
N ILE A 245 -19.65 19.38 -0.61
CA ILE A 245 -18.21 19.62 -0.70
C ILE A 245 -17.78 19.82 -2.16
N SER A 246 -17.24 20.99 -2.47
CA SER A 246 -16.80 21.34 -3.82
C SER A 246 -15.30 21.12 -4.11
N SER A 247 -14.43 21.08 -3.08
CA SER A 247 -12.96 21.17 -3.32
C SER A 247 -12.04 20.35 -2.40
N GLN A 248 -12.53 19.33 -1.67
CA GLN A 248 -11.63 18.49 -0.83
C GLN A 248 -10.96 17.36 -1.64
N PRO A 249 -9.63 17.39 -1.89
CA PRO A 249 -8.95 16.44 -2.76
C PRO A 249 -9.04 14.99 -2.27
N TYR A 250 -9.02 14.78 -0.95
CA TYR A 250 -9.10 13.45 -0.32
C TYR A 250 -10.46 12.76 -0.50
N VAL A 251 -11.52 13.53 -0.70
CA VAL A 251 -12.87 13.03 -0.99
C VAL A 251 -13.06 12.86 -2.50
N LEU A 252 -12.73 13.91 -3.27
CA LEU A 252 -12.88 13.94 -4.72
C LEU A 252 -12.16 12.78 -5.41
N ARG A 253 -10.96 12.40 -4.95
CA ARG A 253 -10.18 11.30 -5.53
C ARG A 253 -10.88 9.93 -5.43
N TYR A 254 -11.65 9.71 -4.37
CA TYR A 254 -12.38 8.45 -4.17
C TYR A 254 -13.76 8.49 -4.84
N ALA A 255 -14.43 9.64 -4.88
CA ALA A 255 -15.61 9.84 -5.72
C ALA A 255 -15.28 9.61 -7.21
N ALA A 256 -14.13 10.09 -7.67
CA ALA A 256 -13.64 9.80 -9.01
C ALA A 256 -13.38 8.30 -9.23
N LYS A 257 -12.81 7.59 -8.25
CA LYS A 257 -12.65 6.12 -8.30
C LYS A 257 -14.01 5.43 -8.45
N PHE A 258 -15.05 5.89 -7.75
CA PHE A 258 -16.42 5.37 -7.86
C PHE A 258 -16.96 5.57 -9.27
N TYR A 259 -16.93 6.81 -9.80
CA TYR A 259 -17.41 7.13 -11.16
C TYR A 259 -16.63 6.38 -12.24
N ARG A 260 -15.31 6.23 -12.07
CA ARG A 260 -14.47 5.46 -13.00
C ARG A 260 -14.87 3.98 -13.05
N ARG A 261 -15.21 3.37 -11.91
CA ARG A 261 -15.63 1.97 -11.82
C ARG A 261 -17.01 1.71 -12.46
N LYS A 262 -17.90 2.71 -12.47
CA LYS A 262 -19.18 2.67 -13.23
C LYS A 262 -19.08 3.15 -14.68
N ASN A 263 -17.86 3.28 -15.22
CA ASN A 263 -17.55 3.73 -16.58
C ASN A 263 -17.91 5.20 -16.90
N SER A 264 -18.21 6.02 -15.89
CA SER A 264 -18.40 7.47 -16.05
C SER A 264 -17.06 8.21 -16.02
N TRP A 265 -16.20 7.94 -17.00
CA TRP A 265 -14.80 8.40 -17.00
C TRP A 265 -14.65 9.92 -17.13
N ASP A 266 -15.54 10.60 -17.86
CA ASP A 266 -15.48 12.06 -18.00
C ASP A 266 -15.77 12.77 -16.67
N LYS A 267 -16.79 12.30 -15.93
CA LYS A 267 -17.09 12.79 -14.58
C LYS A 267 -15.96 12.48 -13.61
N ALA A 268 -15.34 11.30 -13.72
CA ALA A 268 -14.15 10.97 -12.92
C ALA A 268 -12.98 11.93 -13.22
N LEU A 269 -12.70 12.22 -14.49
CA LEU A 269 -11.65 13.16 -14.90
C LEU A 269 -11.94 14.59 -14.43
N GLU A 270 -13.20 15.03 -14.45
CA GLU A 270 -13.60 16.34 -13.92
C GLU A 270 -13.25 16.46 -12.43
N LEU A 271 -13.65 15.48 -11.61
CA LEU A 271 -13.37 15.47 -10.17
C LEU A 271 -11.86 15.37 -9.88
N LEU A 272 -11.12 14.59 -10.67
CA LEU A 272 -9.67 14.47 -10.52
C LEU A 272 -8.94 15.77 -10.87
N LYS A 273 -9.38 16.49 -11.91
CA LYS A 273 -8.82 17.80 -12.26
C LYS A 273 -9.02 18.81 -11.13
N LYS A 274 -10.23 18.89 -10.57
CA LYS A 274 -10.52 19.74 -9.39
C LYS A 274 -9.64 19.37 -8.19
N ALA A 275 -9.43 18.09 -7.93
CA ALA A 275 -8.54 17.64 -6.86
C ALA A 275 -7.06 17.99 -7.12
N LEU A 276 -6.64 17.97 -8.39
CA LEU A 276 -5.28 18.27 -8.82
C LEU A 276 -4.96 19.76 -8.71
N GLU A 277 -5.96 20.65 -8.80
CA GLU A 277 -5.79 22.08 -8.53
C GLU A 277 -5.31 22.35 -7.09
N ALA A 278 -5.77 21.55 -6.12
CA ALA A 278 -5.36 21.65 -4.72
C ALA A 278 -4.07 20.87 -4.41
N THR A 279 -3.91 19.68 -5.01
CA THR A 279 -2.78 18.77 -4.72
C THR A 279 -2.10 18.30 -6.01
N PRO A 280 -1.40 19.21 -6.73
CA PRO A 280 -0.88 18.93 -8.07
C PRO A 280 0.22 17.88 -8.11
N THR A 281 0.86 17.59 -6.98
CA THR A 281 1.94 16.59 -6.87
C THR A 281 1.44 15.23 -6.38
N SER A 282 0.13 15.03 -6.20
CA SER A 282 -0.39 13.77 -5.64
C SER A 282 -0.23 12.59 -6.61
N SER A 283 0.67 11.67 -6.27
CA SER A 283 0.89 10.39 -6.97
C SER A 283 -0.42 9.63 -7.21
N PHE A 284 -1.30 9.60 -6.22
CA PHE A 284 -2.63 8.97 -6.31
C PHE A 284 -3.52 9.59 -7.38
N LEU A 285 -3.59 10.92 -7.47
CA LEU A 285 -4.43 11.62 -8.45
C LEU A 285 -3.94 11.36 -9.87
N HIS A 286 -2.63 11.49 -10.09
CA HIS A 286 -2.01 11.15 -11.36
C HIS A 286 -2.31 9.70 -11.75
N HIS A 287 -2.14 8.74 -10.83
CA HIS A 287 -2.50 7.35 -11.11
C HIS A 287 -3.97 7.18 -11.51
N GLN A 288 -4.92 7.78 -10.77
CA GLN A 288 -6.34 7.70 -11.12
C GLN A 288 -6.67 8.34 -12.48
N MET A 289 -5.99 9.42 -12.87
CA MET A 289 -6.16 10.03 -14.19
C MET A 289 -5.66 9.10 -15.30
N GLY A 290 -4.48 8.49 -15.12
CA GLY A 290 -3.96 7.48 -16.04
C GLY A 290 -4.91 6.30 -16.21
N LEU A 291 -5.56 5.85 -15.12
CA LEU A 291 -6.58 4.79 -15.18
C LEU A 291 -7.81 5.19 -16.00
N CYS A 292 -8.25 6.45 -15.94
CA CYS A 292 -9.37 6.95 -16.74
C CYS A 292 -9.03 6.94 -18.24
N TYR A 293 -7.89 7.52 -18.63
CA TYR A 293 -7.46 7.54 -20.03
C TYR A 293 -7.24 6.13 -20.58
N ARG A 294 -6.65 5.23 -19.79
CA ARG A 294 -6.51 3.82 -20.14
C ARG A 294 -7.88 3.15 -20.38
N ALA A 295 -8.88 3.43 -19.54
CA ALA A 295 -10.20 2.84 -19.68
C ALA A 295 -10.92 3.32 -20.95
N GLN A 296 -10.86 4.62 -21.25
CA GLN A 296 -11.35 5.21 -22.50
C GLN A 296 -10.64 4.57 -23.72
N MET A 297 -9.32 4.41 -23.66
CA MET A 297 -8.53 3.78 -24.73
C MET A 297 -8.98 2.34 -24.98
N ILE A 298 -9.15 1.55 -23.92
CA ILE A 298 -9.63 0.17 -24.00
C ILE A 298 -11.03 0.11 -24.61
N GLN A 299 -11.92 1.05 -24.29
CA GLN A 299 -13.26 1.10 -24.87
C GLN A 299 -13.21 1.27 -26.38
N ILE A 300 -12.42 2.24 -26.88
CA ILE A 300 -12.26 2.48 -28.31
C ILE A 300 -11.65 1.26 -29.00
N LYS A 301 -10.61 0.66 -28.42
CA LYS A 301 -10.01 -0.58 -28.96
C LYS A 301 -11.01 -1.72 -29.03
N LYS A 302 -11.85 -1.91 -28.00
CA LYS A 302 -12.91 -2.94 -28.03
C LYS A 302 -13.95 -2.66 -29.11
N ALA A 303 -14.45 -1.43 -29.20
CA ALA A 303 -15.44 -1.02 -30.20
C ALA A 303 -14.91 -1.22 -31.64
N THR A 304 -13.62 -0.98 -31.85
CA THR A 304 -12.94 -1.11 -33.15
C THR A 304 -12.31 -2.49 -33.39
N ARG A 305 -12.58 -3.49 -32.54
CA ARG A 305 -12.02 -4.85 -32.61
C ARG A 305 -10.47 -4.86 -32.72
N ASN A 306 -9.83 -4.02 -31.91
CA ASN A 306 -8.39 -3.77 -31.84
C ASN A 306 -7.78 -3.22 -33.14
N ARG A 307 -8.58 -2.62 -34.04
CA ARG A 307 -8.12 -2.03 -35.30
C ARG A 307 -8.67 -0.62 -35.50
N PRO A 308 -8.40 0.33 -34.57
CA PRO A 308 -8.82 1.72 -34.74
C PRO A 308 -8.14 2.33 -35.97
N LYS A 309 -8.87 3.15 -36.73
CA LYS A 309 -8.39 3.86 -37.93
C LYS A 309 -8.87 5.31 -37.90
N GLY A 310 -8.20 6.19 -38.65
CA GLY A 310 -8.59 7.60 -38.77
C GLY A 310 -8.66 8.28 -37.40
N LYS A 311 -9.81 8.91 -37.10
CA LYS A 311 -10.04 9.66 -35.85
C LYS A 311 -9.91 8.79 -34.59
N ASP A 312 -10.38 7.54 -34.64
CA ASP A 312 -10.30 6.62 -33.50
C ASP A 312 -8.85 6.26 -33.17
N LYS A 313 -8.00 6.12 -34.20
CA LYS A 313 -6.56 5.85 -33.99
C LYS A 313 -5.87 7.05 -33.35
N LEU A 314 -6.13 8.25 -33.88
CA LEU A 314 -5.60 9.49 -33.29
C LEU A 314 -6.04 9.63 -31.82
N LYS A 315 -7.30 9.34 -31.51
CA LYS A 315 -7.79 9.40 -30.13
C LYS A 315 -7.15 8.36 -29.23
N VAL A 316 -6.95 7.12 -29.71
CA VAL A 316 -6.23 6.08 -28.98
C VAL A 316 -4.79 6.52 -28.67
N ASP A 317 -4.09 7.11 -29.63
CA ASP A 317 -2.70 7.56 -29.46
C ASP A 317 -2.59 8.73 -28.48
N GLU A 318 -3.54 9.67 -28.52
CA GLU A 318 -3.67 10.74 -27.52
C GLU A 318 -3.88 10.16 -26.12
N LEU A 319 -4.83 9.22 -25.96
CA LEU A 319 -5.14 8.59 -24.67
C LEU A 319 -3.97 7.77 -24.12
N ILE A 320 -3.22 7.07 -24.97
CA ILE A 320 -1.98 6.38 -24.56
C ILE A 320 -0.96 7.40 -24.05
N THR A 321 -0.77 8.51 -24.77
CA THR A 321 0.18 9.57 -24.37
C THR A 321 -0.21 10.19 -23.03
N SER A 322 -1.49 10.52 -22.83
CA SER A 322 -1.99 11.05 -21.56
C SER A 322 -1.86 10.04 -20.41
N ALA A 323 -2.16 8.75 -20.66
CA ALA A 323 -2.01 7.71 -19.65
C ALA A 323 -0.53 7.54 -19.24
N ILE A 324 0.40 7.51 -20.21
CA ILE A 324 1.84 7.44 -19.95
C ILE A 324 2.30 8.64 -19.12
N PHE A 325 1.90 9.87 -19.50
CA PHE A 325 2.26 11.08 -18.76
C PHE A 325 1.86 10.98 -17.28
N HIS A 326 0.59 10.65 -17.02
CA HIS A 326 0.10 10.59 -15.65
C HIS A 326 0.65 9.40 -14.86
N PHE A 327 0.85 8.22 -15.47
CA PHE A 327 1.51 7.13 -14.74
C PHE A 327 2.98 7.41 -14.47
N LYS A 328 3.66 8.15 -15.35
CA LYS A 328 5.03 8.60 -15.13
C LYS A 328 5.12 9.58 -13.95
N GLU A 329 4.26 10.60 -13.91
CA GLU A 329 4.18 11.50 -12.74
C GLU A 329 3.89 10.70 -11.45
N ALA A 330 2.99 9.70 -11.48
CA ALA A 330 2.72 8.90 -10.29
C ALA A 330 3.97 8.15 -9.78
N VAL A 331 4.79 7.60 -10.68
CA VAL A 331 6.06 6.92 -10.33
C VAL A 331 7.12 7.90 -9.86
N GLU A 332 7.20 9.09 -10.47
CA GLU A 332 8.20 10.11 -10.08
C GLU A 332 7.91 10.73 -8.71
N ARG A 333 6.64 10.72 -8.28
CA ARG A 333 6.21 11.23 -6.97
C ARG A 333 6.27 10.17 -5.86
N ASP A 334 6.02 8.90 -6.18
CA ASP A 334 6.07 7.78 -5.22
C ASP A 334 6.83 6.60 -5.82
N SER A 335 8.09 6.45 -5.42
CA SER A 335 8.98 5.38 -5.87
C SER A 335 8.59 3.98 -5.36
N MET A 336 7.71 3.88 -4.35
CA MET A 336 7.21 2.60 -3.82
C MET A 336 5.85 2.20 -4.41
N PHE A 337 5.30 2.98 -5.36
CA PHE A 337 3.98 2.74 -5.94
C PHE A 337 3.98 1.64 -7.02
N ALA A 338 4.04 0.37 -6.60
CA ALA A 338 4.12 -0.80 -7.50
C ALA A 338 3.09 -0.83 -8.64
N PHE A 339 1.83 -0.43 -8.39
CA PHE A 339 0.81 -0.36 -9.44
C PHE A 339 1.09 0.72 -10.48
N ALA A 340 1.68 1.86 -10.11
CA ALA A 340 2.05 2.91 -11.06
C ALA A 340 3.15 2.42 -12.01
N TYR A 341 4.15 1.69 -11.51
CA TYR A 341 5.19 1.06 -12.35
C TYR A 341 4.59 0.09 -13.37
N THR A 342 3.78 -0.87 -12.91
CA THR A 342 3.20 -1.88 -13.81
C THR A 342 2.21 -1.26 -14.80
N ASP A 343 1.40 -0.30 -14.38
CA ASP A 343 0.48 0.41 -15.28
C ASP A 343 1.24 1.26 -16.32
N LEU A 344 2.31 1.95 -15.93
CA LEU A 344 3.20 2.69 -16.85
C LEU A 344 3.86 1.76 -17.88
N ALA A 345 4.47 0.66 -17.42
CA ALA A 345 5.15 -0.29 -18.29
C ALA A 345 4.17 -0.95 -19.29
N ASN A 346 2.98 -1.32 -18.82
CA ASN A 346 1.93 -1.84 -19.68
C ASN A 346 1.46 -0.81 -20.72
N MET A 347 1.39 0.49 -20.38
CA MET A 347 1.06 1.54 -21.35
C MET A 347 2.17 1.83 -22.34
N TYR A 348 3.45 1.77 -21.93
CA TYR A 348 4.56 1.80 -22.87
C TYR A 348 4.49 0.63 -23.86
N ALA A 349 4.20 -0.58 -23.39
CA ALA A 349 4.03 -1.75 -24.24
C ALA A 349 2.84 -1.61 -25.20
N GLU A 350 1.71 -1.06 -24.74
CA GLU A 350 0.55 -0.76 -25.58
C GLU A 350 0.86 0.28 -26.65
N GLY A 351 1.69 1.28 -26.34
CA GLY A 351 2.21 2.26 -27.29
C GLY A 351 3.34 1.75 -28.20
N GLY A 352 3.74 0.48 -28.09
CA GLY A 352 4.86 -0.11 -28.86
C GLY A 352 6.25 0.34 -28.41
N GLN A 353 6.36 1.07 -27.30
CA GLN A 353 7.62 1.59 -26.75
C GLN A 353 8.30 0.54 -25.86
N TYR A 354 8.69 -0.60 -26.45
CA TYR A 354 9.17 -1.76 -25.68
C TYR A 354 10.43 -1.51 -24.87
N SER A 355 11.34 -0.65 -25.34
CA SER A 355 12.54 -0.27 -24.55
C SER A 355 12.16 0.47 -23.26
N ASN A 356 11.14 1.34 -23.32
CA ASN A 356 10.67 2.06 -22.14
C ASN A 356 9.89 1.13 -21.21
N ALA A 357 9.07 0.22 -21.76
CA ALA A 357 8.39 -0.79 -20.97
C ALA A 357 9.38 -1.67 -20.20
N GLU A 358 10.44 -2.13 -20.87
CA GLU A 358 11.51 -2.92 -20.28
C GLU A 358 12.21 -2.17 -19.13
N ASP A 359 12.62 -0.92 -19.33
CA ASP A 359 13.25 -0.10 -18.28
C ASP A 359 12.37 0.02 -17.02
N ILE A 360 11.07 0.30 -17.20
CA ILE A 360 10.14 0.43 -16.07
C ILE A 360 9.90 -0.91 -15.38
N PHE A 361 9.78 -2.03 -16.13
CA PHE A 361 9.67 -3.35 -15.52
C PHE A 361 10.94 -3.74 -14.74
N GLN A 362 12.13 -3.44 -15.26
CA GLN A 362 13.39 -3.69 -14.54
C GLN A 362 13.48 -2.88 -13.25
N LYS A 363 13.01 -1.63 -13.24
CA LYS A 363 12.90 -0.84 -12.01
C LYS A 363 11.90 -1.46 -11.03
N ALA A 364 10.73 -1.89 -11.50
CA ALA A 364 9.71 -2.53 -10.67
C ALA A 364 10.22 -3.83 -10.02
N LEU A 365 10.95 -4.66 -10.77
CA LEU A 365 11.53 -5.91 -10.27
C LEU A 365 12.60 -5.73 -9.19
N ARG A 366 13.23 -4.54 -9.12
CA ARG A 366 14.23 -4.18 -8.10
C ARG A 366 13.61 -3.60 -6.83
N LEU A 367 12.28 -3.46 -6.75
CA LEU A 367 11.62 -3.02 -5.53
C LEU A 367 11.61 -4.15 -4.50
N GLU A 368 12.56 -4.10 -3.56
CA GLU A 368 12.72 -5.14 -2.53
C GLU A 368 11.72 -4.99 -1.37
N ASN A 369 11.36 -3.75 -1.02
CA ASN A 369 10.61 -3.44 0.20
C ASN A 369 9.10 -3.23 0.00
N ILE A 370 8.55 -3.69 -1.13
CA ILE A 370 7.10 -3.77 -1.35
C ILE A 370 6.54 -5.11 -0.81
N THR A 371 5.21 -5.23 -0.75
CA THR A 371 4.54 -6.46 -0.31
C THR A 371 4.75 -7.60 -1.31
N ASP A 372 4.65 -8.84 -0.83
CA ASP A 372 4.76 -10.03 -1.69
C ASP A 372 3.63 -10.08 -2.74
N ASP A 373 2.43 -9.56 -2.41
CA ASP A 373 1.36 -9.41 -3.40
C ASP A 373 1.78 -8.47 -4.55
N HIS A 374 2.43 -7.35 -4.25
CA HIS A 374 2.93 -6.46 -5.30
C HIS A 374 4.04 -7.10 -6.13
N LYS A 375 5.00 -7.81 -5.50
CA LYS A 375 6.06 -8.55 -6.21
C LYS A 375 5.46 -9.61 -7.14
N HIS A 376 4.48 -10.37 -6.64
CA HIS A 376 3.71 -11.34 -7.41
C HIS A 376 3.05 -10.70 -8.64
N GLN A 377 2.39 -9.55 -8.49
CA GLN A 377 1.75 -8.83 -9.59
C GLN A 377 2.77 -8.31 -10.62
N ILE A 378 3.92 -7.79 -10.18
CA ILE A 378 5.00 -7.32 -11.07
C ILE A 378 5.49 -8.47 -11.95
N HIS A 379 5.80 -9.62 -11.36
CA HIS A 379 6.21 -10.80 -12.11
C HIS A 379 5.15 -11.27 -13.10
N TYR A 380 3.87 -11.29 -12.70
CA TYR A 380 2.77 -11.61 -13.61
C TYR A 380 2.70 -10.65 -14.81
N HIS A 381 2.77 -9.34 -14.57
CA HIS A 381 2.71 -8.34 -15.64
C HIS A 381 3.92 -8.41 -16.58
N TYR A 382 5.12 -8.60 -16.03
CA TYR A 382 6.33 -8.73 -16.84
C TYR A 382 6.33 -10.03 -17.63
N GLY A 383 5.89 -11.16 -17.06
CA GLY A 383 5.72 -12.42 -17.77
C GLY A 383 4.76 -12.29 -18.97
N ARG A 384 3.65 -11.54 -18.80
CA ARG A 384 2.73 -11.22 -19.90
C ARG A 384 3.36 -10.34 -20.97
N PHE A 385 4.14 -9.34 -20.58
CA PHE A 385 4.88 -8.52 -21.51
C PHE A 385 5.84 -9.39 -22.36
N GLN A 386 6.57 -10.29 -21.71
CA GLN A 386 7.48 -11.22 -22.37
C GLN A 386 6.76 -12.18 -23.34
N GLU A 387 5.62 -12.76 -22.92
CA GLU A 387 4.83 -13.67 -23.77
C GLU A 387 4.24 -12.97 -25.00
N PHE A 388 3.57 -11.83 -24.78
CA PHE A 388 2.72 -11.23 -25.81
C PHE A 388 3.44 -10.17 -26.66
N HIS A 389 4.42 -9.45 -26.12
CA HIS A 389 5.13 -8.39 -26.83
C HIS A 389 6.53 -8.83 -27.28
N CYS A 390 7.35 -9.38 -26.39
CA CYS A 390 8.72 -9.80 -26.73
C CYS A 390 8.80 -11.20 -27.38
N LYS A 391 7.73 -12.00 -27.30
CA LYS A 391 7.67 -13.39 -27.79
C LYS A 391 8.73 -14.30 -27.16
N SER A 392 9.15 -13.98 -25.93
CA SER A 392 10.12 -14.75 -25.16
C SER A 392 9.41 -15.72 -24.21
N GLU A 393 9.13 -16.94 -24.69
CA GLU A 393 8.38 -17.94 -23.93
C GLU A 393 9.13 -18.44 -22.69
N ASN A 394 10.45 -18.58 -22.78
CA ASN A 394 11.31 -18.99 -21.66
C ASN A 394 11.32 -17.93 -20.54
N THR A 395 11.45 -16.64 -20.90
CA THR A 395 11.39 -15.55 -19.91
C THR A 395 9.99 -15.43 -19.31
N ALA A 396 8.94 -15.61 -20.11
CA ALA A 396 7.56 -15.63 -19.61
C ALA A 396 7.33 -16.77 -18.60
N ILE A 397 7.77 -18.00 -18.90
CA ILE A 397 7.69 -19.14 -17.98
C ILE A 397 8.43 -18.83 -16.68
N HIS A 398 9.65 -18.30 -16.75
CA HIS A 398 10.42 -17.93 -15.57
C HIS A 398 9.63 -16.98 -14.66
N HIS A 399 9.12 -15.86 -15.18
CA HIS A 399 8.40 -14.91 -14.33
C HIS A 399 7.02 -15.39 -13.87
N TYR A 400 6.33 -16.24 -14.64
CA TYR A 400 5.11 -16.87 -14.14
C TYR A 400 5.39 -17.84 -13.00
N LEU A 401 6.53 -18.54 -13.01
CA LEU A 401 6.98 -19.36 -11.88
C LEU A 401 7.36 -18.47 -10.68
N GLU A 402 8.15 -17.42 -10.88
CA GLU A 402 8.52 -16.49 -9.80
C GLU A 402 7.27 -15.86 -9.15
N ALA A 403 6.27 -15.47 -9.94
CA ALA A 403 5.00 -14.99 -9.41
C ALA A 403 4.36 -16.01 -8.45
N LEU A 404 4.26 -17.29 -8.86
CA LEU A 404 3.68 -18.34 -8.01
C LEU A 404 4.56 -18.73 -6.82
N LYS A 405 5.88 -18.63 -6.94
CA LYS A 405 6.84 -18.87 -5.83
C LYS A 405 6.71 -17.81 -4.74
N VAL A 406 6.55 -16.54 -5.13
CA VAL A 406 6.30 -15.44 -4.19
C VAL A 406 4.93 -15.61 -3.53
N LYS A 407 3.90 -15.93 -4.33
CA LYS A 407 2.53 -16.10 -3.82
C LYS A 407 1.72 -17.03 -4.71
N ASP A 408 1.38 -18.20 -4.18
CA ASP A 408 0.65 -19.23 -4.91
C ASP A 408 -0.88 -19.09 -4.76
N ARG A 409 -1.36 -18.51 -3.66
CA ARG A 409 -2.78 -18.23 -3.39
C ARG A 409 -3.11 -16.79 -3.75
N SER A 410 -3.55 -16.60 -4.99
CA SER A 410 -4.05 -15.30 -5.45
C SER A 410 -5.15 -15.46 -6.50
N SER A 411 -5.87 -14.37 -6.76
CA SER A 411 -6.82 -14.30 -7.89
C SER A 411 -6.18 -14.54 -9.27
N LEU A 412 -4.84 -14.55 -9.37
CA LEU A 412 -4.09 -14.85 -10.59
C LEU A 412 -3.64 -16.30 -10.72
N ARG A 413 -3.78 -17.14 -9.67
CA ARG A 413 -3.29 -18.53 -9.65
C ARG A 413 -3.71 -19.32 -10.88
N THR A 414 -4.99 -19.28 -11.23
CA THR A 414 -5.53 -20.02 -12.38
C THR A 414 -5.00 -19.49 -13.72
N LYS A 415 -4.80 -18.17 -13.84
CA LYS A 415 -4.23 -17.55 -15.05
C LYS A 415 -2.76 -17.93 -15.22
N LEU A 416 -1.99 -17.92 -14.14
CA LEU A 416 -0.57 -18.29 -14.14
C LEU A 416 -0.38 -19.78 -14.46
N THR A 417 -1.07 -20.66 -13.75
CA THR A 417 -0.98 -22.12 -13.96
C THR A 417 -1.41 -22.55 -15.38
N SER A 418 -2.49 -21.97 -15.90
CA SER A 418 -2.93 -22.22 -17.29
C SER A 418 -1.96 -21.69 -18.34
N ALA A 419 -1.41 -20.49 -18.16
CA ALA A 419 -0.39 -19.94 -19.05
C ALA A 419 0.89 -20.80 -19.04
N LEU A 420 1.35 -21.21 -17.85
CA LEU A 420 2.49 -22.11 -17.68
C LEU A 420 2.27 -23.45 -18.38
N LYS A 421 1.13 -24.11 -18.14
CA LYS A 421 0.78 -25.37 -18.81
C LYS A 421 0.80 -25.24 -20.33
N LYS A 422 0.18 -24.18 -20.86
CA LYS A 422 0.11 -23.92 -22.30
C LYS A 422 1.51 -23.72 -22.90
N LEU A 423 2.33 -22.83 -22.33
CA LEU A 423 3.66 -22.52 -22.84
C LEU A 423 4.60 -23.72 -22.71
N ALA A 424 4.64 -24.37 -21.54
CA ALA A 424 5.49 -25.52 -21.31
C ALA A 424 5.12 -26.71 -22.22
N THR A 425 3.83 -26.99 -22.41
CA THR A 425 3.39 -28.08 -23.31
C THR A 425 3.78 -27.77 -24.76
N LYS A 426 3.59 -26.53 -25.22
CA LYS A 426 4.01 -26.11 -26.57
C LYS A 426 5.50 -26.33 -26.77
N ARG A 427 6.33 -25.89 -25.82
CA ARG A 427 7.79 -26.03 -25.88
C ARG A 427 8.23 -27.49 -25.84
N LEU A 428 7.60 -28.33 -25.02
CA LEU A 428 7.88 -29.77 -24.98
C LEU A 428 7.49 -30.50 -26.26
N GLY A 429 6.50 -29.99 -26.99
CA GLY A 429 6.17 -30.49 -28.33
C GLY A 429 7.29 -30.26 -29.35
N HIS A 430 8.15 -29.25 -29.14
CA HIS A 430 9.32 -28.98 -29.98
C HIS A 430 10.60 -29.64 -29.44
N ASN A 431 10.79 -29.61 -28.12
CA ASN A 431 11.93 -30.20 -27.44
C ASN A 431 11.47 -30.95 -26.18
N ALA A 432 11.36 -32.27 -26.29
CA ALA A 432 10.91 -33.14 -25.18
C ALA A 432 11.83 -33.12 -23.94
N SER A 433 13.05 -32.60 -24.09
CA SER A 433 14.09 -32.47 -23.06
C SER A 433 14.26 -31.01 -22.58
N ASP A 434 13.29 -30.13 -22.83
CA ASP A 434 13.33 -28.76 -22.30
C ASP A 434 13.13 -28.75 -20.78
N VAL A 435 14.24 -28.67 -20.03
CA VAL A 435 14.28 -28.76 -18.57
C VAL A 435 13.39 -27.71 -17.89
N GLN A 436 13.37 -26.48 -18.41
CA GLN A 436 12.54 -25.41 -17.86
C GLN A 436 11.04 -25.75 -17.95
N SER A 437 10.58 -26.28 -19.09
CA SER A 437 9.18 -26.68 -19.28
C SER A 437 8.80 -27.91 -18.46
N LEU A 438 9.72 -28.88 -18.31
CA LEU A 438 9.51 -30.03 -17.42
C LEU A 438 9.37 -29.57 -15.97
N SER A 439 10.29 -28.72 -15.49
CA SER A 439 10.24 -28.12 -14.15
C SER A 439 8.94 -27.33 -13.94
N ALA A 440 8.55 -26.52 -14.92
CA ALA A 440 7.33 -25.72 -14.85
C ALA A 440 6.07 -26.58 -14.71
N LEU A 441 5.95 -27.67 -15.48
CA LEU A 441 4.81 -28.59 -15.36
C LEU A 441 4.84 -29.35 -14.02
N GLY A 442 6.02 -29.82 -13.59
CA GLY A 442 6.19 -30.43 -12.27
C GLY A 442 5.70 -29.51 -11.15
N PHE A 443 6.08 -28.24 -11.21
CA PHE A 443 5.68 -27.22 -10.24
C PHE A 443 4.16 -26.97 -10.27
N VAL A 444 3.56 -26.82 -11.45
CA VAL A 444 2.11 -26.59 -11.55
C VAL A 444 1.32 -27.79 -11.04
N TYR A 445 1.67 -29.02 -11.43
CA TYR A 445 0.97 -30.21 -10.95
C TYR A 445 1.14 -30.40 -9.44
N LYS A 446 2.31 -30.08 -8.89
CA LYS A 446 2.53 -30.06 -7.43
C LYS A 446 1.58 -29.08 -6.74
N LEU A 447 1.43 -27.87 -7.28
CA LEU A 447 0.49 -26.87 -6.75
C LEU A 447 -0.98 -27.30 -6.87
N GLU A 448 -1.34 -28.07 -7.89
CA GLU A 448 -2.70 -28.57 -8.07
C GLU A 448 -3.01 -29.81 -7.20
N GLY A 449 -2.01 -30.36 -6.51
CA GLY A 449 -2.15 -31.57 -5.69
C GLY A 449 -1.97 -32.88 -6.46
N GLU A 450 -1.62 -32.81 -7.74
CA GLU A 450 -1.40 -33.97 -8.62
C GLU A 450 0.00 -34.57 -8.40
N LYS A 451 0.21 -35.13 -7.20
CA LYS A 451 1.53 -35.58 -6.71
C LYS A 451 2.26 -36.51 -7.69
N ARG A 452 1.54 -37.46 -8.29
CA ARG A 452 2.13 -38.43 -9.24
C ARG A 452 2.63 -37.76 -10.51
N GLN A 453 1.80 -36.93 -11.14
CA GLN A 453 2.19 -36.22 -12.36
C GLN A 453 3.35 -35.27 -12.08
N ALA A 454 3.30 -34.55 -10.96
CA ALA A 454 4.39 -33.69 -10.53
C ALA A 454 5.73 -34.45 -10.44
N ALA A 455 5.72 -35.62 -9.78
CA ALA A 455 6.91 -36.46 -9.65
C ALA A 455 7.44 -36.93 -11.02
N GLU A 456 6.56 -37.38 -11.92
CA GLU A 456 6.94 -37.84 -13.26
C GLU A 456 7.66 -36.72 -14.06
N TYR A 457 7.18 -35.47 -13.98
CA TYR A 457 7.84 -34.33 -14.64
C TYR A 457 9.17 -33.96 -13.99
N TYR A 458 9.25 -33.93 -12.66
CA TYR A 458 10.51 -33.66 -11.95
C TYR A 458 11.57 -34.74 -12.16
N GLU A 459 11.19 -36.03 -12.20
CA GLU A 459 12.10 -37.13 -12.52
C GLU A 459 12.64 -37.04 -13.95
N ARG A 460 11.80 -36.61 -14.91
CA ARG A 460 12.26 -36.35 -16.28
C ARG A 460 13.24 -35.17 -16.35
N ALA A 461 12.98 -34.09 -15.60
CA ALA A 461 13.89 -32.95 -15.51
C ALA A 461 15.23 -33.37 -14.87
N GLN A 462 15.18 -34.12 -13.77
CA GLN A 462 16.35 -34.65 -13.07
C GLN A 462 17.19 -35.60 -13.92
N LYS A 463 16.59 -36.41 -14.79
CA LYS A 463 17.36 -37.27 -15.72
C LYS A 463 18.27 -36.46 -16.66
N ILE A 464 17.91 -35.21 -16.94
CA ILE A 464 18.67 -34.31 -17.81
C ILE A 464 19.66 -33.47 -16.99
N ASP A 465 19.26 -33.04 -15.80
CA ASP A 465 20.09 -32.28 -14.85
C ASP A 465 20.06 -32.94 -13.45
N PRO A 466 20.90 -33.97 -13.21
CA PRO A 466 20.82 -34.82 -12.02
C PRO A 466 21.18 -34.12 -10.70
N GLU A 467 22.03 -33.10 -10.76
CA GLU A 467 22.55 -32.37 -9.60
C GLU A 467 21.70 -31.15 -9.25
N ASN A 468 20.58 -30.93 -9.95
CA ASN A 468 19.71 -29.81 -9.69
C ASN A 468 19.02 -29.90 -8.32
N ALA A 469 19.40 -29.01 -7.41
CA ALA A 469 18.88 -28.97 -6.05
C ALA A 469 17.36 -28.72 -5.98
N GLU A 470 16.79 -27.96 -6.92
CA GLU A 470 15.34 -27.69 -6.96
C GLU A 470 14.55 -28.97 -7.20
N PHE A 471 15.01 -29.83 -8.12
CA PHE A 471 14.32 -31.08 -8.47
C PHE A 471 14.45 -32.11 -7.36
N LEU A 472 15.64 -32.24 -6.77
CA LEU A 472 15.88 -33.11 -5.61
C LEU A 472 14.96 -32.75 -4.44
N THR A 473 14.90 -31.46 -4.12
CA THR A 473 14.04 -30.95 -3.03
C THR A 473 12.56 -31.19 -3.33
N ALA A 474 12.11 -30.88 -4.55
CA ALA A 474 10.72 -31.07 -4.95
C ALA A 474 10.28 -32.55 -4.89
N LEU A 475 11.13 -33.49 -5.33
CA LEU A 475 10.85 -34.92 -5.28
C LEU A 475 10.82 -35.44 -3.83
N CYS A 476 11.71 -34.97 -2.96
CA CYS A 476 11.69 -35.28 -1.54
C CYS A 476 10.38 -34.81 -0.88
N GLU A 477 9.97 -33.56 -1.12
CA GLU A 477 8.72 -33.01 -0.58
C GLU A 477 7.49 -33.80 -1.05
N LEU A 478 7.46 -34.20 -2.33
CA LEU A 478 6.36 -35.01 -2.87
C LEU A 478 6.28 -36.38 -2.19
N ARG A 479 7.42 -37.03 -1.91
CA ARG A 479 7.48 -38.33 -1.22
C ARG A 479 7.11 -38.25 0.26
N LEU A 480 7.45 -37.15 0.93
CA LEU A 480 7.19 -36.95 2.35
C LEU A 480 5.77 -36.40 2.63
N SER A 481 5.07 -35.93 1.60
CA SER A 481 3.71 -35.41 1.74
C SER A 481 2.71 -36.54 2.05
N ILE A 482 2.12 -36.51 3.25
CA ILE A 482 1.07 -37.44 3.71
C ILE A 482 -0.22 -37.24 2.90
#